data_AF-A0A5N7ZAA5-F1
#
_entry.id   AF-A0A5N7ZAA5-F1
#
_cell.length_a   1.000
_cell.length_b   1.000
_cell.length_c   1.000
_cell.angle_alpha   90.00
_cell.angle_beta   90.00
_cell.angle_gamma   90.00
#
_symmetry.space_group_name_H-M   'P 1'
#
loop_
_entity.id
_entity.type
_entity.pdbx_description
1 polymer ?
#
loop_
_entity_poly.entity_id
_entity_poly.type
_entity_poly.pdbx_seq_one_letter_code
_entity_poly.pdbx_strand_id
1 'polypeptide(L)'
;YPFVQSNNTYVSVNAFQAEPGKQYRLTVITSDGKKYVSTKEILPPDNPLEDVTANVTTIDNIRGVEIRAKSPDPNNASQFYRYEYEESYKVIAPRWLTVKAFVHGPSLYELEITMVPRTEEARICYSTDKSTEILLFDKGKTIENSVDFPVRFISNQNYIMSHRYTILVRQYVQNLHAYNYYKNLKKISDGGTIFSPNQPGYLRGNITSVNNPNEKAIGFFDVSTVSSKRIFFNYADLFPGEALPPYKVDCYLTEFLYCYGGGLCSAPAVNSFLTNNLMTIYDFHNAPISYTLTPAACGDCTSFSSNIHLLLSTRGLALQLERGMEPGGASTNYGCGTS
;
A
#
# COMPACT_ATOMS: atom_id res chain seq x y z
N TYR A 1 18.89 23.71 1.76
CA TYR A 1 18.90 22.37 1.13
C TYR A 1 18.11 22.40 -0.16
N PRO A 2 18.76 22.21 -1.32
CA PRO A 2 18.06 22.03 -2.60
C PRO A 2 17.44 20.62 -2.70
N PHE A 3 16.38 20.48 -3.48
CA PHE A 3 15.71 19.21 -3.74
C PHE A 3 15.59 18.94 -5.24
N VAL A 4 15.58 17.67 -5.60
CA VAL A 4 15.42 17.16 -6.97
C VAL A 4 14.25 16.19 -7.03
N GLN A 5 13.56 16.18 -8.17
CA GLN A 5 12.43 15.29 -8.39
C GLN A 5 12.91 13.85 -8.61
N SER A 6 12.28 12.90 -7.91
CA SER A 6 12.48 11.46 -8.06
C SER A 6 11.15 10.75 -7.82
N ASN A 7 10.63 10.03 -8.83
CA ASN A 7 9.42 9.20 -8.72
C ASN A 7 8.24 9.89 -8.01
N ASN A 8 7.81 11.06 -8.51
CA ASN A 8 6.73 11.88 -7.93
C ASN A 8 6.97 12.44 -6.52
N THR A 9 8.20 12.32 -5.99
CA THR A 9 8.64 12.96 -4.74
C THR A 9 9.76 13.94 -5.02
N TYR A 10 9.98 14.90 -4.13
CA TYR A 10 11.20 15.71 -4.14
C TYR A 10 12.09 15.30 -2.98
N VAL A 11 13.33 14.93 -3.30
CA VAL A 11 14.33 14.42 -2.36
C VAL A 11 15.49 15.42 -2.31
N SER A 12 16.05 15.64 -1.13
CA SER A 12 17.16 16.58 -1.01
C SER A 12 18.41 16.08 -1.73
N VAL A 13 19.12 17.01 -2.38
CA VAL A 13 20.40 16.72 -3.06
C VAL A 13 21.46 16.30 -2.05
N ASN A 14 21.46 16.94 -0.88
CA ASN A 14 22.40 16.66 0.19
C ASN A 14 21.65 15.95 1.32
N ALA A 15 22.23 14.87 1.86
CA ALA A 15 21.72 14.27 3.07
C ALA A 15 21.75 15.32 4.20
N PHE A 16 20.61 15.50 4.87
CA PHE A 16 20.51 16.34 6.04
C PHE A 16 19.44 15.79 6.97
N GLN A 17 19.52 16.16 8.23
CA GLN A 17 18.53 15.83 9.26
C GLN A 17 18.05 17.13 9.91
N ALA A 18 16.79 17.16 10.30
CA ALA A 18 16.28 18.25 11.13
C ALA A 18 16.92 18.15 12.53
N GLU A 19 17.34 19.29 13.08
CA GLU A 19 17.97 19.40 14.38
C GLU A 19 16.98 20.01 15.38
N PRO A 20 16.96 19.53 16.64
CA PRO A 20 16.15 20.12 17.69
C PRO A 20 16.38 21.63 17.85
N GLY A 21 15.31 22.38 18.08
CA GLY A 21 15.36 23.84 18.32
C GLY A 21 15.57 24.70 17.07
N LYS A 22 15.88 24.13 15.90
CA LYS A 22 15.94 24.89 14.63
C LYS A 22 14.56 25.07 14.01
N GLN A 23 14.38 26.21 13.33
CA GLN A 23 13.19 26.50 12.54
C GLN A 23 13.46 26.20 11.07
N TYR A 24 12.52 25.50 10.44
CA TYR A 24 12.57 25.12 9.04
C TYR A 24 11.42 25.74 8.27
N ARG A 25 11.67 26.11 7.02
CA ARG A 25 10.64 26.60 6.11
C ARG A 25 10.91 26.11 4.70
N LEU A 26 9.84 25.74 4.00
CA LEU A 26 9.87 25.43 2.57
C LEU A 26 9.74 26.72 1.75
N THR A 27 10.57 26.84 0.72
CA THR A 27 10.42 27.82 -0.36
C THR A 27 10.36 27.07 -1.69
N VAL A 28 9.32 27.33 -2.46
CA VAL A 28 9.11 26.76 -3.80
C VAL A 28 9.19 27.90 -4.80
N ILE A 29 9.99 27.72 -5.86
CA ILE A 29 10.04 28.65 -7.00
C ILE A 29 9.70 27.85 -8.26
N THR A 30 8.53 28.13 -8.82
CA THR A 30 8.02 27.51 -10.04
C THR A 30 8.74 28.02 -11.28
N SER A 31 8.66 27.27 -12.38
CA SER A 31 9.30 27.62 -13.65
C SER A 31 8.83 28.95 -14.23
N ASP A 32 7.59 29.35 -13.95
CA ASP A 32 7.01 30.65 -14.32
C ASP A 32 7.40 31.79 -13.34
N GLY A 33 8.27 31.51 -12.37
CA GLY A 33 8.81 32.50 -11.44
C GLY A 33 7.93 32.80 -10.22
N LYS A 34 6.79 32.11 -10.03
CA LYS A 34 6.01 32.25 -8.81
C LYS A 34 6.75 31.63 -7.62
N LYS A 35 6.60 32.27 -6.47
CA LYS A 35 7.26 31.91 -5.22
C LYS A 35 6.20 31.58 -4.17
N TYR A 36 6.34 30.41 -3.56
CA TYR A 36 5.53 29.98 -2.44
C TYR A 36 6.40 29.75 -1.22
N VAL A 37 5.87 30.08 -0.05
CA VAL A 37 6.58 29.91 1.23
C VAL A 37 5.66 29.24 2.25
N SER A 38 6.20 28.31 3.03
CA SER A 38 5.46 27.77 4.18
C SER A 38 5.58 28.69 5.40
N THR A 39 4.77 28.43 6.44
CA THR A 39 5.12 28.85 7.80
C THR A 39 6.42 28.19 8.25
N LYS A 40 7.02 28.74 9.32
CA LYS A 40 8.13 28.08 9.98
C LYS A 40 7.60 26.96 10.85
N GLU A 41 8.23 25.79 10.77
CA GLU A 41 7.98 24.62 11.60
C GLU A 41 9.22 24.30 12.42
N ILE A 42 9.04 23.68 13.59
CA ILE A 42 10.11 23.24 14.48
C ILE A 42 10.01 21.73 14.62
N LEU A 43 11.15 21.05 14.74
CA LEU A 43 11.14 19.61 15.03
C LEU A 43 10.53 19.35 16.42
N PRO A 44 9.45 18.55 16.54
CA PRO A 44 8.90 18.18 17.83
C PRO A 44 9.89 17.33 18.64
N PRO A 45 9.67 17.20 19.96
CA PRO A 45 10.48 16.32 20.80
C PRO A 45 10.48 14.89 20.27
N ASP A 46 11.63 14.23 20.35
CA ASP A 46 11.74 12.86 19.87
C ASP A 46 11.05 11.89 20.84
N ASN A 47 10.23 11.01 20.28
CA ASN A 47 9.67 9.86 20.98
C ASN A 47 9.69 8.67 20.01
N PRO A 48 10.77 7.86 20.00
CA PRO A 48 10.93 6.80 19.02
C PRO A 48 9.96 5.65 19.27
N LEU A 49 9.53 5.04 18.17
CA LEU A 49 8.83 3.75 18.16
C LEU A 49 9.71 2.68 18.80
N GLU A 50 9.31 2.16 19.95
CA GLU A 50 10.04 1.11 20.67
C GLU A 50 9.69 -0.25 20.07
N ASP A 51 8.40 -0.55 19.93
CA ASP A 51 7.94 -1.87 19.51
C ASP A 51 6.73 -1.86 18.59
N VAL A 52 6.64 -2.93 17.80
CA VAL A 52 5.46 -3.24 16.98
C VAL A 52 5.11 -4.69 17.27
N THR A 53 3.93 -4.92 17.83
CA THR A 53 3.47 -6.25 18.23
C THR A 53 2.29 -6.68 17.39
N ALA A 54 2.24 -7.97 17.03
CA ALA A 54 1.11 -8.58 16.34
C ALA A 54 0.51 -9.65 17.26
N ASN A 55 -0.73 -9.44 17.72
CA ASN A 55 -1.41 -10.34 18.64
C ASN A 55 -2.79 -10.73 18.10
N VAL A 56 -3.19 -11.98 18.33
CA VAL A 56 -4.54 -12.44 18.01
C VAL A 56 -5.53 -11.81 18.98
N THR A 57 -6.58 -11.19 18.45
CA THR A 57 -7.66 -10.57 19.22
C THR A 57 -8.98 -10.65 18.47
N THR A 58 -10.06 -10.20 19.10
CA THR A 58 -11.39 -10.08 18.49
C THR A 58 -11.87 -8.64 18.63
N ILE A 59 -12.15 -8.00 17.49
CA ILE A 59 -12.68 -6.63 17.42
C ILE A 59 -14.01 -6.70 16.67
N ASP A 60 -15.07 -6.11 17.24
CA ASP A 60 -16.42 -6.11 16.64
C ASP A 60 -16.90 -7.50 16.17
N ASN A 61 -16.67 -8.52 17.01
CA ASN A 61 -16.95 -9.94 16.74
C ASN A 61 -16.16 -10.58 15.59
N ILE A 62 -15.15 -9.90 15.05
CA ILE A 62 -14.24 -10.44 14.03
C ILE A 62 -12.94 -10.83 14.72
N ARG A 63 -12.58 -12.11 14.65
CA ARG A 63 -11.27 -12.61 15.12
C ARG A 63 -10.20 -12.29 14.07
N GLY A 64 -9.04 -11.86 14.52
CA GLY A 64 -7.95 -11.48 13.63
C GLY A 64 -6.67 -11.16 14.39
N VAL A 65 -5.73 -10.55 13.69
CA VAL A 65 -4.48 -10.06 14.27
C VAL A 65 -4.56 -8.54 14.36
N GLU A 66 -4.39 -8.01 15.55
CA GLU A 66 -4.19 -6.58 15.76
C GLU A 66 -2.70 -6.29 15.88
N ILE A 67 -2.24 -5.37 15.05
CA ILE A 67 -0.87 -4.88 15.01
C ILE A 67 -0.85 -3.52 15.69
N ARG A 68 -0.06 -3.42 16.77
CA ARG A 68 0.00 -2.25 17.63
C ARG A 68 1.39 -1.66 17.66
N ALA A 69 1.49 -0.34 17.64
CA ALA A 69 2.72 0.42 17.80
C ALA A 69 2.84 0.91 19.25
N LYS A 70 4.01 0.67 19.86
CA LYS A 70 4.30 0.99 21.25
C LYS A 70 5.48 1.93 21.38
N SER A 71 5.28 3.02 22.10
CA SER A 71 6.31 4.04 22.36
C SER A 71 6.19 4.56 23.80
N PRO A 72 7.14 4.27 24.69
CA PRO A 72 7.18 4.86 26.02
C PRO A 72 7.34 6.38 25.93
N ASP A 73 6.57 7.13 26.69
CA ASP A 73 6.69 8.59 26.75
C ASP A 73 6.66 9.06 28.21
N PRO A 74 7.70 8.70 28.99
CA PRO A 74 7.75 8.94 30.43
C PRO A 74 7.79 10.42 30.79
N ASN A 75 8.28 11.27 29.87
CA ASN A 75 8.38 12.71 30.06
C ASN A 75 7.16 13.47 29.53
N ASN A 76 6.19 12.76 28.95
CA ASN A 76 5.03 13.35 28.26
C ASN A 76 5.42 14.44 27.25
N ALA A 77 6.53 14.21 26.54
CA ALA A 77 7.16 15.23 25.71
C ALA A 77 6.42 15.43 24.38
N SER A 78 5.65 14.43 23.95
CA SER A 78 5.09 14.38 22.60
C SER A 78 3.61 13.99 22.64
N GLN A 79 2.76 14.83 22.04
CA GLN A 79 1.30 14.67 22.12
C GLN A 79 0.68 14.08 20.86
N PHE A 80 1.15 14.49 19.68
CA PHE A 80 0.50 14.16 18.42
C PHE A 80 1.35 13.21 17.58
N TYR A 81 0.72 12.13 17.14
CA TYR A 81 1.37 11.09 16.37
C TYR A 81 0.58 10.80 15.11
N ARG A 82 1.31 10.46 14.05
CA ARG A 82 0.76 9.94 12.81
C ARG A 82 1.47 8.64 12.47
N TYR A 83 0.72 7.69 11.94
CA TYR A 83 1.26 6.39 11.55
C TYR A 83 1.01 6.14 10.07
N GLU A 84 1.97 5.46 9.47
CA GLU A 84 1.85 4.87 8.15
C GLU A 84 2.39 3.44 8.22
N TYR A 85 1.96 2.60 7.30
CA TYR A 85 2.59 1.29 7.15
C TYR A 85 2.74 0.89 5.69
N GLU A 86 3.71 0.02 5.46
CA GLU A 86 3.88 -0.72 4.22
C GLU A 86 3.87 -2.21 4.56
N GLU A 87 2.91 -2.93 4.02
CA GLU A 87 2.76 -4.36 4.22
C GLU A 87 3.20 -5.14 2.97
N SER A 88 3.72 -6.34 3.18
CA SER A 88 4.01 -7.27 2.09
C SER A 88 3.76 -8.69 2.51
N TYR A 89 3.32 -9.51 1.57
CA TYR A 89 2.92 -10.87 1.89
C TYR A 89 3.21 -11.85 0.75
N LYS A 90 3.46 -13.10 1.16
CA LYS A 90 3.66 -14.23 0.27
C LYS A 90 2.32 -14.82 -0.15
N VAL A 91 2.12 -14.96 -1.45
CA VAL A 91 0.98 -15.63 -2.08
C VAL A 91 1.45 -16.95 -2.67
N ILE A 92 0.70 -18.02 -2.45
CA ILE A 92 0.95 -19.32 -3.08
C ILE A 92 -0.31 -19.72 -3.86
N ALA A 93 -0.19 -19.84 -5.18
CA ALA A 93 -1.27 -20.28 -6.04
C ALA A 93 -1.63 -21.75 -5.74
N PRO A 94 -2.86 -22.05 -5.28
CA PRO A 94 -3.23 -23.38 -4.76
C PRO A 94 -3.39 -24.45 -5.86
N ARG A 95 -3.61 -24.04 -7.11
CA ARG A 95 -3.92 -24.90 -8.27
C ARG A 95 -2.85 -24.76 -9.37
N TRP A 96 -1.64 -24.38 -8.99
CA TRP A 96 -0.53 -24.20 -9.93
C TRP A 96 -0.06 -25.53 -10.53
N LEU A 97 0.29 -25.51 -11.82
CA LEU A 97 0.89 -26.61 -12.55
C LEU A 97 2.26 -26.21 -13.12
N THR A 98 3.14 -27.21 -13.32
CA THR A 98 4.46 -27.04 -13.96
C THR A 98 4.38 -26.67 -15.45
N VAL A 99 3.20 -26.80 -16.05
CA VAL A 99 2.89 -26.51 -17.46
C VAL A 99 1.86 -25.39 -17.56
N LYS A 100 1.82 -24.69 -18.70
CA LYS A 100 0.84 -23.67 -19.06
C LYS A 100 0.22 -24.00 -20.41
N ALA A 101 -1.08 -23.80 -20.52
CA ALA A 101 -1.83 -24.01 -21.76
C ALA A 101 -1.58 -22.88 -22.75
N PHE A 102 -1.37 -23.22 -24.01
CA PHE A 102 -1.29 -22.30 -25.14
C PHE A 102 -2.32 -22.70 -26.19
N VAL A 103 -3.21 -21.77 -26.53
CA VAL A 103 -4.19 -21.93 -27.60
C VAL A 103 -3.54 -21.48 -28.91
N HIS A 104 -3.53 -22.35 -29.92
CA HIS A 104 -2.95 -22.06 -31.25
C HIS A 104 -3.72 -22.81 -32.34
N GLY A 105 -3.56 -22.42 -33.60
CA GLY A 105 -4.21 -23.09 -34.72
C GLY A 105 -4.35 -22.18 -35.94
N PRO A 106 -4.61 -22.74 -37.13
CA PRO A 106 -4.70 -21.98 -38.38
C PRO A 106 -5.94 -21.08 -38.47
N SER A 107 -7.00 -21.37 -37.70
CA SER A 107 -8.22 -20.56 -37.68
C SER A 107 -8.98 -20.68 -36.35
N LEU A 108 -9.98 -19.82 -36.12
CA LEU A 108 -10.81 -19.84 -34.91
C LEU A 108 -11.63 -21.14 -34.72
N TYR A 109 -11.81 -21.93 -35.79
CA TYR A 109 -12.56 -23.19 -35.78
C TYR A 109 -11.65 -24.43 -35.73
N GLU A 110 -10.34 -24.23 -35.79
CA GLU A 110 -9.30 -25.27 -35.79
C GLU A 110 -8.24 -24.95 -34.73
N LEU A 111 -8.68 -24.47 -33.56
CA LEU A 111 -7.78 -24.21 -32.44
C LEU A 111 -7.52 -25.49 -31.66
N GLU A 112 -6.29 -25.63 -31.21
CA GLU A 112 -5.78 -26.69 -30.35
C GLU A 112 -5.16 -26.09 -29.09
N ILE A 113 -5.11 -26.89 -28.03
CA ILE A 113 -4.47 -26.52 -26.77
C ILE A 113 -3.22 -27.38 -26.59
N THR A 114 -2.07 -26.72 -26.46
CA THR A 114 -0.81 -27.38 -26.13
C THR A 114 -0.38 -27.00 -24.71
N MET A 115 0.00 -28.01 -23.92
CA MET A 115 0.60 -27.78 -22.60
C MET A 115 2.12 -27.64 -22.74
N VAL A 116 2.66 -26.48 -22.35
CA VAL A 116 4.08 -26.16 -22.47
C VAL A 116 4.68 -25.98 -21.07
N PRO A 117 5.89 -26.51 -20.78
CA PRO A 117 6.56 -26.25 -19.51
C PRO A 117 6.69 -24.74 -19.22
N ARG A 118 6.41 -24.35 -17.98
CA ARG A 118 6.60 -22.96 -17.55
C ARG A 118 8.09 -22.64 -17.47
N THR A 119 8.48 -21.49 -18.00
CA THR A 119 9.84 -20.93 -17.88
C THR A 119 9.96 -19.88 -16.77
N GLU A 120 8.84 -19.46 -16.19
CA GLU A 120 8.74 -18.42 -15.18
C GLU A 120 8.03 -18.92 -13.92
N GLU A 121 8.40 -18.38 -12.76
CA GLU A 121 7.74 -18.65 -11.48
C GLU A 121 6.34 -18.00 -11.47
N ALA A 122 5.33 -18.79 -11.11
CA ALA A 122 3.92 -18.37 -11.10
C ALA A 122 3.11 -19.03 -9.96
N ARG A 123 3.77 -19.84 -9.13
CA ARG A 123 3.24 -20.44 -7.93
C ARG A 123 3.43 -19.53 -6.74
N ILE A 124 4.63 -18.97 -6.58
CA ILE A 124 5.01 -18.14 -5.43
C ILE A 124 5.18 -16.70 -5.89
N CYS A 125 4.32 -15.82 -5.36
CA CYS A 125 4.38 -14.39 -5.62
C CYS A 125 4.40 -13.58 -4.33
N TYR A 126 4.67 -12.29 -4.47
CA TYR A 126 4.71 -11.29 -3.41
C TYR A 126 3.94 -10.06 -3.85
N SER A 127 3.12 -9.56 -2.94
CA SER A 127 2.41 -8.28 -3.10
C SER A 127 2.85 -7.33 -2.00
N THR A 128 2.89 -6.05 -2.33
CA THR A 128 3.24 -4.96 -1.42
C THR A 128 2.19 -3.87 -1.51
N ASP A 129 1.60 -3.51 -0.36
CA ASP A 129 0.56 -2.52 -0.24
C ASP A 129 0.98 -1.45 0.79
N LYS A 130 0.56 -0.20 0.59
CA LYS A 130 0.79 0.90 1.53
C LYS A 130 -0.53 1.26 2.23
N SER A 131 -0.43 1.76 3.46
CA SER A 131 -1.57 2.30 4.20
C SER A 131 -2.24 3.42 3.40
N THR A 132 -3.55 3.30 3.15
CA THR A 132 -4.36 4.34 2.51
C THR A 132 -5.07 5.23 3.52
N GLU A 133 -5.24 4.76 4.76
CA GLU A 133 -5.88 5.51 5.83
C GLU A 133 -4.89 6.47 6.51
N ILE A 134 -5.37 7.66 6.88
CA ILE A 134 -4.65 8.59 7.75
C ILE A 134 -4.84 8.16 9.20
N LEU A 135 -3.80 7.57 9.79
CA LEU A 135 -3.80 7.09 11.17
C LEU A 135 -3.24 8.18 12.09
N LEU A 136 -4.06 8.66 13.03
CA LEU A 136 -3.71 9.76 13.94
C LEU A 136 -4.00 9.38 15.39
N PHE A 137 -3.07 9.72 16.27
CA PHE A 137 -3.21 9.54 17.71
C PHE A 137 -2.92 10.85 18.45
N ASP A 138 -3.79 11.19 19.40
CA ASP A 138 -3.65 12.35 20.29
C ASP A 138 -3.54 11.82 21.71
N LYS A 139 -2.30 11.79 22.21
CA LYS A 139 -1.99 11.33 23.57
C LYS A 139 -2.66 12.18 24.63
N GLY A 140 -2.96 13.46 24.35
CA GLY A 140 -3.63 14.35 25.31
C GLY A 140 -5.03 13.88 25.74
N LYS A 141 -5.58 12.86 25.06
CA LYS A 141 -6.83 12.19 25.42
C LYS A 141 -6.64 10.95 26.31
N THR A 142 -5.40 10.61 26.66
CA THR A 142 -5.03 9.40 27.41
C THR A 142 -4.20 9.82 28.63
N ILE A 143 -4.37 9.11 29.75
CA ILE A 143 -3.67 9.40 31.02
C ILE A 143 -2.33 8.63 31.11
N GLU A 144 -2.09 7.71 30.19
CA GLU A 144 -0.93 6.81 30.21
C GLU A 144 0.38 7.51 29.79
N ASN A 145 1.48 7.11 30.44
CA ASN A 145 2.84 7.55 30.12
C ASN A 145 3.45 6.74 28.95
N SER A 146 2.61 6.13 28.13
CA SER A 146 3.00 5.35 26.95
C SER A 146 1.97 5.55 25.85
N VAL A 147 2.43 5.41 24.62
CA VAL A 147 1.59 5.33 23.44
C VAL A 147 1.45 3.86 23.08
N ASP A 148 0.21 3.37 23.02
CA ASP A 148 -0.12 2.04 22.51
C ASP A 148 -1.26 2.17 21.48
N PHE A 149 -0.90 2.22 20.20
CA PHE A 149 -1.81 2.57 19.12
C PHE A 149 -2.09 1.38 18.18
N PRO A 150 -3.36 1.03 17.91
CA PRO A 150 -3.70 -0.01 16.94
C PRO A 150 -3.51 0.50 15.50
N VAL A 151 -2.44 0.07 14.85
CA VAL A 151 -2.05 0.52 13.50
C VAL A 151 -2.85 -0.21 12.42
N ARG A 152 -3.10 -1.51 12.61
CA ARG A 152 -3.71 -2.35 11.59
C ARG A 152 -4.39 -3.55 12.24
N PHE A 153 -5.64 -3.79 11.89
CA PHE A 153 -6.33 -5.04 12.16
C PHE A 153 -6.49 -5.85 10.87
N ILE A 154 -6.22 -7.15 10.93
CA ILE A 154 -6.36 -8.07 9.80
C ILE A 154 -7.21 -9.25 10.26
N SER A 155 -8.38 -9.41 9.65
CA SER A 155 -9.26 -10.57 9.90
C SER A 155 -8.54 -11.88 9.63
N ASN A 156 -8.80 -12.90 10.46
CA ASN A 156 -8.26 -14.24 10.27
C ASN A 156 -8.81 -14.96 9.02
N GLN A 157 -9.76 -14.34 8.30
CA GLN A 157 -10.27 -14.77 7.00
C GLN A 157 -9.58 -14.09 5.81
N ASN A 158 -8.57 -13.25 6.04
CA ASN A 158 -7.88 -12.51 4.99
C ASN A 158 -6.66 -13.27 4.45
N TYR A 159 -6.64 -13.55 3.15
CA TYR A 159 -5.58 -14.31 2.47
C TYR A 159 -4.17 -13.68 2.58
N ILE A 160 -4.06 -12.38 2.84
CA ILE A 160 -2.75 -11.70 2.91
C ILE A 160 -1.85 -12.24 4.02
N MET A 161 -2.42 -12.94 5.00
CA MET A 161 -1.67 -13.54 6.10
C MET A 161 -1.60 -15.06 6.03
N SER A 162 -2.05 -15.72 4.96
CA SER A 162 -2.01 -17.19 4.81
C SER A 162 -0.62 -17.80 4.94
N HIS A 163 0.44 -17.03 4.64
CA HIS A 163 1.81 -17.52 4.68
C HIS A 163 2.70 -16.54 5.44
N ARG A 164 3.77 -16.05 4.80
CA ARG A 164 4.70 -15.07 5.37
C ARG A 164 4.12 -13.68 5.17
N TYR A 165 3.97 -12.93 6.24
CA TYR A 165 3.55 -11.53 6.22
C TYR A 165 4.61 -10.64 6.88
N THR A 166 4.77 -9.42 6.37
CA THR A 166 5.59 -8.37 6.96
C THR A 166 4.87 -7.03 6.91
N ILE A 167 5.11 -6.21 7.92
CA ILE A 167 4.68 -4.82 7.98
C ILE A 167 5.82 -3.96 8.50
N LEU A 168 6.09 -2.85 7.81
CA LEU A 168 6.94 -1.77 8.28
C LEU A 168 6.07 -0.61 8.72
N VAL A 169 5.99 -0.41 10.03
CA VAL A 169 5.28 0.72 10.63
C VAL A 169 6.24 1.91 10.72
N ARG A 170 5.78 3.08 10.30
CA ARG A 170 6.44 4.37 10.48
C ARG A 170 5.61 5.23 11.42
N GLN A 171 6.24 5.68 12.50
CA GLN A 171 5.67 6.62 13.46
C GLN A 171 6.28 7.99 13.20
N TYR A 172 5.41 8.99 13.03
CA TYR A 172 5.77 10.39 12.94
C TYR A 172 5.30 11.08 14.23
N VAL A 173 6.23 11.70 14.95
CA VAL A 173 5.86 12.66 16.00
C VAL A 173 5.67 14.01 15.35
N GLN A 174 4.52 14.64 15.57
CA GLN A 174 4.08 15.83 14.82
C GLN A 174 3.77 17.01 15.74
N ASN A 175 3.84 18.22 15.17
CA ASN A 175 3.31 19.42 15.79
C ASN A 175 1.77 19.45 15.70
N LEU A 176 1.14 20.25 16.57
CA LEU A 176 -0.31 20.48 16.56
C LEU A 176 -0.84 20.95 15.20
N HIS A 177 -0.09 21.79 14.49
CA HIS A 177 -0.46 22.32 13.17
C HIS A 177 -0.57 21.20 12.13
N ALA A 178 0.44 20.32 12.07
CA ALA A 178 0.45 19.15 11.20
C ALA A 178 -0.69 18.19 11.56
N TYR A 179 -0.86 17.86 12.84
CA TYR A 179 -1.95 16.99 13.30
C TYR A 179 -3.32 17.51 12.88
N ASN A 180 -3.59 18.82 13.06
CA ASN A 180 -4.85 19.43 12.65
C ASN A 180 -5.05 19.40 11.14
N TYR A 181 -4.00 19.62 10.36
CA TYR A 181 -4.05 19.49 8.90
C TYR A 181 -4.44 18.08 8.48
N TYR A 182 -3.74 17.05 8.97
CA TYR A 182 -4.04 15.65 8.64
C TYR A 182 -5.41 15.21 9.17
N LYS A 183 -5.84 15.70 10.33
CA LYS A 183 -7.18 15.44 10.88
C LYS A 183 -8.28 16.01 9.99
N ASN A 184 -8.08 17.21 9.43
CA ASN A 184 -9.03 17.81 8.50
C ASN A 184 -8.99 17.11 7.13
N LEU A 185 -7.81 16.72 6.66
CA LEU A 185 -7.65 15.91 5.46
C LEU A 185 -8.40 14.57 5.60
N LYS A 186 -8.24 13.87 6.73
CA LYS A 186 -8.96 12.63 7.04
C LYS A 186 -10.49 12.82 6.95
N LYS A 187 -11.02 13.87 7.59
CA LYS A 187 -12.47 14.17 7.53
C LYS A 187 -12.99 14.40 6.10
N ILE A 188 -12.17 14.99 5.24
CA ILE A 188 -12.53 15.22 3.83
C ILE A 188 -12.49 13.90 3.06
N SER A 189 -11.46 13.08 3.28
CA SER A 189 -11.31 11.77 2.63
C SER A 189 -12.40 10.78 3.03
N ASP A 190 -12.79 10.76 4.31
CA ASP A 190 -13.80 9.84 4.84
C ASP A 190 -15.25 10.23 4.47
N GLY A 191 -15.48 11.48 4.07
CA GLY A 191 -16.82 12.04 3.77
C GLY A 191 -17.36 11.77 2.36
N GLY A 192 -16.67 10.96 1.53
CA GLY A 192 -17.00 10.73 0.13
C GLY A 192 -18.04 9.62 -0.08
N THR A 193 -19.33 9.94 0.02
CA THR A 193 -20.39 9.12 -0.59
C THR A 193 -20.70 9.63 -1.99
N ILE A 194 -21.02 8.71 -2.91
CA ILE A 194 -21.32 8.92 -4.34
C ILE A 194 -22.53 9.86 -4.60
N PHE A 195 -23.23 10.29 -3.55
CA PHE A 195 -24.43 11.14 -3.62
C PHE A 195 -24.36 12.39 -2.73
N SER A 196 -23.21 12.72 -2.12
CA SER A 196 -23.02 14.01 -1.45
C SER A 196 -22.13 14.91 -2.28
N PRO A 197 -22.66 15.98 -2.92
CA PRO A 197 -21.85 17.03 -3.51
C PRO A 197 -21.34 17.95 -2.38
N ASN A 198 -20.62 17.40 -1.41
CA ASN A 198 -19.75 18.22 -0.59
C ASN A 198 -18.52 18.50 -1.46
N GLN A 199 -18.55 19.61 -2.21
CA GLN A 199 -17.32 20.17 -2.76
C GLN A 199 -16.33 20.22 -1.60
N PRO A 200 -15.19 19.52 -1.67
CA PRO A 200 -14.20 19.57 -0.60
C PRO A 200 -13.86 21.04 -0.37
N GLY A 201 -14.27 21.58 0.77
CA GLY A 201 -13.87 22.92 1.17
C GLY A 201 -12.35 23.02 1.04
N TYR A 202 -11.86 24.15 0.55
CA TYR A 202 -10.42 24.37 0.38
C TYR A 202 -9.67 24.01 1.67
N LEU A 203 -8.88 22.92 1.63
CA LEU A 203 -8.05 22.49 2.75
C LEU A 203 -6.85 23.43 2.85
N ARG A 204 -7.01 24.48 3.64
CA ARG A 204 -5.96 25.45 3.88
C ARG A 204 -4.79 24.78 4.61
N GLY A 205 -3.66 24.67 3.94
CA GLY A 205 -2.40 24.26 4.56
C GLY A 205 -1.61 25.45 5.09
N ASN A 206 -0.29 25.29 5.21
CA ASN A 206 0.61 26.33 5.71
C ASN A 206 1.48 26.99 4.63
N ILE A 207 1.20 26.71 3.34
CA ILE A 207 1.90 27.28 2.19
C ILE A 207 1.10 28.46 1.62
N THR A 208 1.77 29.57 1.32
CA THR A 208 1.16 30.77 0.72
C THR A 208 1.98 31.28 -0.46
N SER A 209 1.30 31.86 -1.45
CA SER A 209 1.94 32.56 -2.58
C SER A 209 2.47 33.92 -2.11
N VAL A 210 3.74 34.19 -2.41
CA VAL A 210 4.39 35.48 -2.15
C VAL A 210 3.96 36.52 -3.17
N ASN A 211 3.72 36.08 -4.42
CA ASN A 211 3.39 36.97 -5.53
C ASN A 211 1.91 37.38 -5.52
N ASN A 212 1.01 36.52 -5.03
CA ASN A 212 -0.42 36.79 -5.01
C ASN A 212 -1.09 36.24 -3.74
N PRO A 213 -1.37 37.08 -2.72
CA PRO A 213 -2.02 36.64 -1.48
C PRO A 213 -3.41 36.02 -1.65
N ASN A 214 -4.09 36.29 -2.78
CA ASN A 214 -5.41 35.73 -3.09
C ASN A 214 -5.32 34.37 -3.81
N GLU A 215 -4.12 33.94 -4.23
CA GLU A 215 -3.91 32.64 -4.84
C GLU A 215 -4.01 31.54 -3.78
N LYS A 216 -4.86 30.55 -4.07
CA LYS A 216 -5.02 29.37 -3.22
C LYS A 216 -3.89 28.38 -3.50
N ALA A 217 -3.07 28.11 -2.49
CA ALA A 217 -2.01 27.10 -2.55
C ALA A 217 -2.44 25.86 -1.74
N ILE A 218 -2.25 24.68 -2.32
CA ILE A 218 -2.59 23.41 -1.68
C ILE A 218 -1.32 22.74 -1.19
N GLY A 219 -1.39 22.17 0.01
CA GLY A 219 -0.30 21.39 0.61
C GLY A 219 0.13 21.93 1.96
N PHE A 220 0.87 21.10 2.69
CA PHE A 220 1.37 21.40 4.02
C PHE A 220 2.83 20.97 4.12
N PHE A 221 3.65 21.85 4.66
CA PHE A 221 5.04 21.56 5.00
C PHE A 221 5.08 21.10 6.47
N ASP A 222 5.45 19.85 6.69
CA ASP A 222 5.61 19.23 8.01
C ASP A 222 7.09 19.01 8.34
N VAL A 223 7.42 19.10 9.63
CA VAL A 223 8.72 18.73 10.19
C VAL A 223 8.43 17.82 11.38
N SER A 224 8.79 16.55 11.25
CA SER A 224 8.49 15.51 12.23
C SER A 224 9.71 14.65 12.51
N THR A 225 9.79 14.09 13.72
CA THR A 225 10.70 12.97 13.95
C THR A 225 10.06 11.70 13.43
N VAL A 226 10.87 10.79 12.87
CA VAL A 226 10.38 9.55 12.27
C VAL A 226 11.14 8.39 12.85
N SER A 227 10.41 7.42 13.40
CA SER A 227 10.93 6.12 13.78
C SER A 227 10.17 5.02 13.04
N SER A 228 10.84 3.91 12.75
CA SER A 228 10.22 2.82 11.99
C SER A 228 10.67 1.46 12.48
N LYS A 229 9.74 0.50 12.53
CA LYS A 229 10.04 -0.87 12.91
C LYS A 229 9.31 -1.85 11.99
N ARG A 230 10.04 -2.87 11.54
CA ARG A 230 9.51 -3.95 10.71
C ARG A 230 9.37 -5.21 11.53
N ILE A 231 8.22 -5.84 11.45
CA ILE A 231 8.00 -7.19 11.98
C ILE A 231 7.62 -8.16 10.86
N PHE A 232 7.74 -9.43 11.18
CA PHE A 232 7.36 -10.52 10.32
C PHE A 232 6.72 -11.62 11.17
N PHE A 233 5.69 -12.27 10.64
CA PHE A 233 5.10 -13.45 11.25
C PHE A 233 4.60 -14.42 10.17
N ASN A 234 4.39 -15.67 10.53
CA ASN A 234 3.67 -16.63 9.71
C ASN A 234 2.28 -16.89 10.29
N TYR A 235 1.32 -17.30 9.45
CA TYR A 235 0.00 -17.71 9.92
C TYR A 235 0.07 -18.75 11.05
N ALA A 236 0.89 -19.78 10.85
CA ALA A 236 1.04 -20.89 11.79
C ALA A 236 1.62 -20.48 13.15
N ASP A 237 2.34 -19.36 13.23
CA ASP A 237 2.89 -18.85 14.49
C ASP A 237 1.77 -18.23 15.36
N LEU A 238 0.74 -17.66 14.73
CA LEU A 238 -0.38 -16.98 15.40
C LEU A 238 -1.63 -17.86 15.52
N PHE A 239 -1.83 -18.78 14.59
CA PHE A 239 -2.98 -19.70 14.49
C PHE A 239 -2.49 -21.15 14.36
N PRO A 240 -1.83 -21.70 15.38
CA PRO A 240 -1.22 -23.03 15.30
C PRO A 240 -2.28 -24.12 15.09
N GLY A 241 -2.11 -24.92 14.03
CA GLY A 241 -3.01 -26.04 13.70
C GLY A 241 -4.33 -25.64 13.05
N GLU A 242 -4.60 -24.35 12.82
CA GLU A 242 -5.79 -23.89 12.12
C GLU A 242 -5.62 -23.96 10.59
N ALA A 243 -6.73 -24.11 9.87
CA ALA A 243 -6.73 -24.03 8.42
C ALA A 243 -6.39 -22.60 7.95
N LEU A 244 -5.71 -22.49 6.81
CA LEU A 244 -5.44 -21.18 6.20
C LEU A 244 -6.74 -20.47 5.82
N PRO A 245 -6.76 -19.12 5.81
CA PRO A 245 -7.91 -18.38 5.35
C PRO A 245 -8.24 -18.69 3.89
N PRO A 246 -9.49 -18.42 3.46
CA PRO A 246 -9.87 -18.50 2.06
C PRO A 246 -8.89 -17.74 1.17
N TYR A 247 -8.62 -18.30 -0.01
CA TYR A 247 -7.77 -17.64 -0.99
C TYR A 247 -8.45 -16.39 -1.57
N LYS A 248 -7.68 -15.53 -2.24
CA LYS A 248 -8.16 -14.23 -2.79
C LYS A 248 -9.43 -14.37 -3.64
N VAL A 249 -9.52 -15.46 -4.39
CA VAL A 249 -10.70 -15.83 -5.19
C VAL A 249 -11.07 -17.27 -4.88
N ASP A 250 -12.34 -17.64 -5.13
CA ASP A 250 -12.76 -19.02 -5.03
C ASP A 250 -12.11 -19.86 -6.15
N CYS A 251 -11.35 -20.88 -5.76
CA CYS A 251 -10.62 -21.76 -6.67
C CYS A 251 -11.45 -22.98 -7.04
N TYR A 252 -12.67 -22.71 -7.53
CA TYR A 252 -13.55 -23.73 -8.05
C TYR A 252 -12.94 -24.40 -9.29
N LEU A 253 -13.37 -25.64 -9.52
CA LEU A 253 -12.97 -26.46 -10.66
C LEU A 253 -14.19 -26.68 -11.54
N THR A 254 -14.04 -26.47 -12.84
CA THR A 254 -15.10 -26.69 -13.81
C THR A 254 -14.56 -27.49 -14.98
N GLU A 255 -15.18 -28.63 -15.25
CA GLU A 255 -14.88 -29.44 -16.41
C GLU A 255 -15.67 -28.94 -17.63
N PHE A 256 -14.96 -28.77 -18.75
CA PHE A 256 -15.52 -28.34 -20.02
C PHE A 256 -15.26 -29.38 -21.09
N LEU A 257 -16.32 -29.76 -21.81
CA LEU A 257 -16.19 -30.59 -23.01
C LEU A 257 -15.59 -29.75 -24.15
N TYR A 258 -14.45 -30.18 -24.66
CA TYR A 258 -13.70 -29.47 -25.69
C TYR A 258 -14.04 -30.02 -27.08
N CYS A 259 -15.17 -29.54 -27.59
CA CYS A 259 -15.63 -29.81 -28.94
C CYS A 259 -16.24 -28.56 -29.58
N TYR A 260 -16.47 -28.64 -30.89
CA TYR A 260 -17.18 -27.67 -31.70
C TYR A 260 -18.51 -28.28 -32.14
N GLY A 261 -19.60 -27.50 -32.17
CA GLY A 261 -20.91 -28.00 -32.61
C GLY A 261 -22.14 -27.55 -31.81
N GLY A 262 -21.97 -26.68 -30.81
CA GLY A 262 -23.07 -26.19 -29.95
C GLY A 262 -23.50 -27.18 -28.86
N GLY A 263 -24.58 -26.88 -28.13
CA GLY A 263 -25.02 -27.69 -27.01
C GLY A 263 -24.06 -27.61 -25.82
N LEU A 264 -23.53 -28.75 -25.36
CA LEU A 264 -22.56 -28.83 -24.26
C LEU A 264 -21.10 -28.54 -24.70
N CYS A 265 -20.84 -28.45 -26.01
CA CYS A 265 -19.52 -28.15 -26.55
C CYS A 265 -19.06 -26.74 -26.18
N SER A 266 -17.88 -26.64 -25.57
CA SER A 266 -17.38 -25.40 -24.95
C SER A 266 -16.03 -24.93 -25.51
N ALA A 267 -15.53 -25.49 -26.62
CA ALA A 267 -14.21 -25.12 -27.15
C ALA A 267 -14.03 -23.60 -27.37
N PRO A 268 -14.99 -22.84 -27.95
CA PRO A 268 -14.84 -21.38 -28.09
C PRO A 268 -14.72 -20.64 -26.76
N ALA A 269 -15.46 -21.07 -25.73
CA ALA A 269 -15.41 -20.48 -24.40
C ALA A 269 -14.09 -20.81 -23.68
N VAL A 270 -13.67 -22.08 -23.70
CA VAL A 270 -12.39 -22.53 -23.15
C VAL A 270 -11.23 -21.77 -23.80
N ASN A 271 -11.23 -21.68 -25.13
CA ASN A 271 -10.22 -20.91 -25.86
C ASN A 271 -10.22 -19.46 -25.37
N SER A 272 -11.38 -18.78 -25.36
CA SER A 272 -11.49 -17.41 -24.86
C SER A 272 -10.98 -17.24 -23.43
N PHE A 273 -11.31 -18.15 -22.51
CA PHE A 273 -10.85 -18.08 -21.12
C PHE A 273 -9.33 -18.19 -21.00
N LEU A 274 -8.71 -19.07 -21.78
CA LEU A 274 -7.25 -19.27 -21.78
C LEU A 274 -6.53 -18.09 -22.44
N THR A 275 -6.99 -17.63 -23.62
CA THR A 275 -6.32 -16.54 -24.35
C THR A 275 -6.42 -15.19 -23.62
N ASN A 276 -7.51 -14.97 -22.87
CA ASN A 276 -7.71 -13.75 -22.07
C ASN A 276 -7.20 -13.89 -20.62
N ASN A 277 -6.51 -14.98 -20.26
CA ASN A 277 -6.04 -15.26 -18.90
C ASN A 277 -7.14 -15.13 -17.81
N LEU A 278 -8.39 -15.50 -18.14
CA LEU A 278 -9.49 -15.53 -17.18
C LEU A 278 -9.48 -16.81 -16.36
N MET A 279 -9.14 -17.92 -17.02
CA MET A 279 -8.97 -19.24 -16.40
C MET A 279 -7.66 -19.89 -16.85
N THR A 280 -7.24 -20.93 -16.14
CA THR A 280 -6.12 -21.79 -16.51
C THR A 280 -6.49 -23.25 -16.34
N ILE A 281 -5.80 -24.14 -17.05
CA ILE A 281 -6.01 -25.58 -16.94
C ILE A 281 -5.46 -26.06 -15.60
N TYR A 282 -6.30 -26.79 -14.86
CA TYR A 282 -5.94 -27.50 -13.64
C TYR A 282 -5.77 -29.00 -13.89
N ASP A 283 -6.59 -29.59 -14.77
CA ASP A 283 -6.52 -31.00 -15.13
C ASP A 283 -6.77 -31.17 -16.64
N PHE A 284 -5.98 -32.04 -17.28
CA PHE A 284 -6.02 -32.37 -18.70
C PHE A 284 -5.88 -33.89 -18.97
N HIS A 285 -6.17 -34.77 -18.00
CA HIS A 285 -6.08 -36.23 -18.19
C HIS A 285 -6.99 -36.76 -19.30
N ASN A 286 -8.14 -36.11 -19.53
CA ASN A 286 -9.10 -36.46 -20.58
C ASN A 286 -8.90 -35.68 -21.89
N ALA A 287 -7.78 -34.96 -22.04
CA ALA A 287 -7.50 -34.21 -23.26
C ALA A 287 -7.38 -35.14 -24.49
N PRO A 288 -7.84 -34.72 -25.68
CA PRO A 288 -8.44 -33.42 -25.98
C PRO A 288 -9.97 -33.38 -25.79
N ILE A 289 -10.58 -34.40 -25.16
CA ILE A 289 -12.05 -34.52 -25.03
C ILE A 289 -12.59 -33.49 -24.03
N SER A 290 -11.97 -33.38 -22.85
CA SER A 290 -12.35 -32.39 -21.84
C SER A 290 -11.14 -31.83 -21.11
N TYR A 291 -11.32 -30.63 -20.54
CA TYR A 291 -10.35 -29.96 -19.69
C TYR A 291 -11.03 -29.47 -18.42
N THR A 292 -10.38 -29.60 -17.27
CA THR A 292 -10.83 -28.94 -16.03
C THR A 292 -10.07 -27.64 -15.85
N LEU A 293 -10.81 -26.54 -15.77
CA LEU A 293 -10.27 -25.20 -15.62
C LEU A 293 -10.56 -24.66 -14.20
N THR A 294 -9.73 -23.71 -13.78
CA THR A 294 -9.88 -22.92 -12.55
C THR A 294 -9.59 -21.44 -12.85
N PRO A 295 -10.10 -20.46 -12.09
CA PRO A 295 -9.73 -19.05 -12.28
C PRO A 295 -8.21 -18.86 -12.34
N ALA A 296 -7.73 -17.99 -13.24
CA ALA A 296 -6.30 -17.88 -13.51
C ALA A 296 -5.46 -17.56 -12.26
N ALA A 297 -5.98 -16.71 -11.37
CA ALA A 297 -5.36 -16.37 -10.08
C ALA A 297 -5.05 -17.58 -9.17
N CYS A 298 -5.75 -18.70 -9.36
CA CYS A 298 -5.56 -19.92 -8.58
C CYS A 298 -4.39 -20.78 -9.09
N GLY A 299 -4.06 -20.71 -10.38
CA GLY A 299 -2.96 -21.46 -10.98
C GLY A 299 -1.78 -20.60 -11.45
N ASP A 300 -1.93 -19.27 -11.40
CA ASP A 300 -0.91 -18.29 -11.78
C ASP A 300 -1.06 -17.03 -10.92
N CYS A 301 -0.28 -16.91 -9.86
CA CYS A 301 -0.35 -15.74 -8.97
C CYS A 301 0.18 -14.46 -9.64
N THR A 302 0.87 -14.55 -10.78
CA THR A 302 1.37 -13.36 -11.51
C THR A 302 0.23 -12.54 -12.12
N SER A 303 -0.99 -13.09 -12.17
CA SER A 303 -2.17 -12.37 -12.65
C SER A 303 -2.59 -11.21 -11.74
N PHE A 304 -2.13 -11.17 -10.48
CA PHE A 304 -2.45 -10.11 -9.52
C PHE A 304 -1.33 -9.78 -8.51
N SER A 305 -0.20 -10.47 -8.60
CA SER A 305 0.93 -10.35 -7.67
C SER A 305 2.24 -10.46 -8.46
N SER A 306 3.40 -10.21 -7.84
CA SER A 306 4.68 -10.25 -8.54
C SER A 306 5.49 -11.48 -8.15
N ASN A 307 6.05 -12.19 -9.13
CA ASN A 307 7.04 -13.25 -8.89
C ASN A 307 8.45 -12.71 -8.60
N ILE A 308 8.64 -11.38 -8.61
CA ILE A 308 9.90 -10.72 -8.28
C ILE A 308 9.96 -10.51 -6.76
N HIS A 309 11.01 -11.04 -6.15
CA HIS A 309 11.29 -10.77 -4.74
C HIS A 309 11.82 -9.34 -4.58
N LEU A 310 10.97 -8.40 -4.17
CA LEU A 310 11.41 -7.05 -3.81
C LEU A 310 12.38 -7.14 -2.63
N LEU A 311 13.61 -6.66 -2.82
CA LEU A 311 14.53 -6.40 -1.71
C LEU A 311 13.91 -5.30 -0.85
N LEU A 312 13.39 -5.67 0.32
CA LEU A 312 12.82 -4.73 1.29
C LEU A 312 13.92 -3.74 1.73
N SER A 313 13.93 -2.58 1.09
CA SER A 313 14.89 -1.50 1.35
C SER A 313 14.65 -0.92 2.76
N THR A 314 15.71 -0.90 3.57
CA THR A 314 15.77 -0.25 4.88
C THR A 314 16.18 1.21 4.80
N ARG A 315 16.06 1.89 3.65
CA ARG A 315 16.55 3.27 3.51
C ARG A 315 15.84 4.23 4.47
N GLY A 316 16.58 4.65 5.49
CA GLY A 316 16.24 5.66 6.47
C GLY A 316 16.34 7.08 5.93
N LEU A 317 15.58 7.95 6.59
CA LEU A 317 15.51 9.42 6.52
C LEU A 317 15.83 10.06 5.15
N ALA A 318 14.76 10.32 4.40
CA ALA A 318 14.71 11.40 3.43
C ALA A 318 13.56 12.33 3.83
N LEU A 319 13.81 13.65 3.79
CA LEU A 319 12.74 14.63 3.83
C LEU A 319 11.96 14.46 2.51
N GLN A 320 10.75 13.90 2.59
CA GLN A 320 9.94 13.54 1.43
C GLN A 320 8.87 14.61 1.24
N LEU A 321 9.00 15.41 0.19
CA LEU A 321 7.92 16.28 -0.28
C LEU A 321 7.05 15.46 -1.25
N GLU A 322 5.82 15.16 -0.84
CA GLU A 322 4.84 14.45 -1.67
C GLU A 322 4.07 15.43 -2.56
N ARG A 323 3.81 15.04 -3.80
CA ARG A 323 3.18 15.88 -4.82
C ARG A 323 1.74 16.23 -4.44
N GLY A 324 1.45 17.52 -4.27
CA GLY A 324 0.09 18.07 -4.10
C GLY A 324 -0.35 19.07 -5.17
N MET A 325 0.37 19.19 -6.30
CA MET A 325 0.08 20.18 -7.36
C MET A 325 0.46 19.65 -8.76
N GLU A 326 -0.50 19.62 -9.68
CA GLU A 326 -0.28 19.91 -11.11
C GLU A 326 -0.86 21.32 -11.39
N PRO A 327 -0.16 22.13 -12.20
CA PRO A 327 -0.48 22.12 -13.62
C PRO A 327 0.78 22.09 -14.50
N GLY A 328 0.80 21.20 -15.49
CA GLY A 328 1.66 21.28 -16.68
C GLY A 328 3.16 21.04 -16.44
N GLY A 329 3.73 20.07 -17.14
CA GLY A 329 5.14 19.70 -17.03
C GLY A 329 6.09 20.88 -17.25
N ALA A 330 6.80 21.28 -16.20
CA ALA A 330 8.04 22.05 -16.26
C ALA A 330 8.81 21.96 -14.92
N SER A 331 10.14 21.90 -15.01
CA SER A 331 11.05 21.74 -13.87
C SER A 331 10.90 22.88 -12.85
N THR A 332 10.58 22.55 -11.61
CA THR A 332 10.38 23.49 -10.48
C THR A 332 11.52 23.32 -9.48
N ASN A 333 12.07 24.44 -8.96
CA ASN A 333 13.16 24.43 -7.98
C ASN A 333 12.61 24.53 -6.55
N TYR A 334 12.96 23.57 -5.70
CA TYR A 334 12.52 23.49 -4.31
C TYR A 334 13.70 23.66 -3.36
N GLY A 335 13.53 24.44 -2.28
CA GLY A 335 14.56 24.67 -1.27
C GLY A 335 13.99 24.73 0.15
N CYS A 336 14.65 24.07 1.10
CA CYS A 336 14.39 24.22 2.53
C CYS A 336 15.53 25.02 3.18
N GLY A 337 15.21 26.04 3.97
CA GLY A 337 16.20 26.89 4.65
C GLY A 337 16.06 26.84 6.17
N THR A 338 17.17 27.03 6.87
CA THR A 338 17.24 27.26 8.33
C THR A 338 17.52 28.74 8.58
N SER A 339 16.85 29.35 9.56
CA SER A 339 17.17 30.70 10.06
C SER A 339 17.75 30.64 11.44
#